data_AF-A0A1H3MKN3-F1
#
_entry.id   AF-A0A1H3MKN3-F1
#
_cell.length_a   1.000
_cell.length_b   1.000
_cell.length_c   1.000
_cell.angle_alpha   90.00
_cell.angle_beta   90.00
_cell.angle_gamma   90.00
#
_symmetry.space_group_name_H-M   'P 1'
#
loop_
_entity.id
_entity.type
_entity.pdbx_description
1 polymer ?
#
loop_
_entity_poly.entity_id
_entity_poly.type
_entity_poly.pdbx_seq_one_letter_code
_entity_poly.pdbx_strand_id
1 'polypeptide(L)'
;MKCPVLLLAGTADLSVNPETNLPPLNKALRANRTVVSRKLPDVNHLLQGPASSWVMVNGAPRPTFSPEAQELIRAWVMELPKP
;
A
#
# COMPACT_ATOMS: atom_id res chain seq x y z
N MET A 1 -17.44 -16.62 2.54
CA MET A 1 -17.21 -15.41 1.72
C MET A 1 -15.81 -15.46 1.13
N LYS A 2 -15.62 -15.05 -0.14
CA LYS A 2 -14.31 -14.88 -0.78
C LYS A 2 -14.07 -13.38 -0.99
N CYS A 3 -13.75 -12.66 0.07
CA CYS A 3 -13.42 -11.24 -0.03
C CYS A 3 -11.97 -11.10 -0.55
N PRO A 4 -11.72 -10.47 -1.71
CA PRO A 4 -10.37 -10.14 -2.14
C PRO A 4 -9.67 -9.24 -1.12
N VAL A 5 -8.39 -9.49 -0.87
CA VAL A 5 -7.61 -8.71 0.11
C VAL A 5 -6.32 -8.23 -0.54
N LEU A 6 -6.06 -6.94 -0.47
CA LEU A 6 -4.78 -6.34 -0.81
C LEU A 6 -4.03 -6.00 0.48
N LEU A 7 -2.93 -6.71 0.75
CA LEU A 7 -1.95 -6.37 1.77
C LEU A 7 -0.91 -5.42 1.15
N LEU A 8 -1.13 -4.11 1.33
CA LEU A 8 -0.25 -3.06 0.83
C LEU A 8 0.56 -2.46 1.98
N ALA A 9 1.88 -2.41 1.85
CA ALA A 9 2.75 -1.80 2.86
C ALA A 9 3.86 -0.97 2.23
N GLY A 10 4.23 0.15 2.85
CA GLY A 10 5.36 0.97 2.44
C GLY A 10 6.68 0.45 3.02
N THR A 11 7.78 0.50 2.25
CA THR A 11 9.10 0.06 2.73
C THR A 11 9.76 1.05 3.69
N ALA A 12 9.29 2.29 3.71
CA ALA A 12 9.73 3.33 4.66
C ALA A 12 8.76 3.47 5.85
N ASP A 13 7.89 2.49 6.09
CA ASP A 13 7.04 2.45 7.27
C ASP A 13 7.86 2.10 8.53
N LEU A 14 8.13 3.12 9.34
CA LEU A 14 8.85 2.99 10.61
C LEU A 14 7.94 2.56 11.78
N SER A 15 6.63 2.63 11.60
CA SER A 15 5.65 2.24 12.62
C SER A 15 5.27 0.76 12.50
N VAL A 16 5.14 0.27 11.27
CA VAL A 16 4.75 -1.11 10.94
C VAL A 16 5.68 -1.64 9.84
N ASN A 17 6.87 -2.07 10.24
CA ASN A 17 7.87 -2.59 9.30
C ASN A 17 7.28 -3.76 8.46
N PRO A 18 7.32 -3.68 7.12
CA PRO A 18 6.70 -4.69 6.25
C PRO A 18 7.39 -6.05 6.29
N GLU A 19 8.70 -6.10 6.56
CA GLU A 19 9.43 -7.37 6.67
C GLU A 19 9.00 -8.16 7.90
N THR A 20 8.65 -7.46 8.99
CA THR A 20 8.15 -8.09 10.21
C THR A 20 6.66 -8.44 10.11
N ASN A 21 5.86 -7.59 9.48
CA ASN A 21 4.39 -7.66 9.55
C ASN A 21 3.72 -8.39 8.39
N LEU A 22 4.26 -8.33 7.16
CA LEU A 22 3.64 -9.01 6.02
C LEU A 22 3.72 -10.54 6.12
N PRO A 23 4.81 -11.19 6.57
CA PRO A 23 4.86 -12.65 6.67
C PRO A 23 3.77 -13.27 7.56
N PRO A 24 3.53 -12.80 8.80
CA PRO A 24 2.45 -13.36 9.62
C PRO A 24 1.06 -13.08 9.04
N LEU A 25 0.81 -11.92 8.43
CA LEU A 25 -0.46 -11.60 7.76
C LEU A 25 -0.71 -12.54 6.56
N ASN A 26 0.30 -12.72 5.71
CA ASN A 26 0.22 -13.67 4.60
C ASN A 26 -0.03 -15.10 5.11
N LYS A 27 0.60 -15.51 6.21
CA LYS A 27 0.35 -16.82 6.85
C LYS A 27 -1.10 -16.96 7.33
N ALA A 28 -1.63 -15.94 8.02
CA ALA A 28 -3.00 -15.94 8.53
C ALA A 28 -4.04 -15.97 7.39
N LEU A 29 -3.73 -15.37 6.25
CA LEU A 29 -4.62 -15.29 5.09
C LEU A 29 -4.40 -16.41 4.06
N ARG A 30 -3.60 -17.44 4.35
CA ARG A 30 -3.29 -18.53 3.40
C ARG A 30 -4.51 -19.23 2.82
N ALA A 31 -5.61 -19.35 3.57
CA ALA A 31 -6.84 -19.95 3.09
C ALA A 31 -7.56 -19.08 2.03
N ASN A 32 -7.32 -17.77 2.02
CA ASN A 32 -7.86 -16.85 1.05
C ASN A 32 -7.02 -16.85 -0.24
N ARG A 33 -7.54 -17.47 -1.29
CA ARG A 33 -6.84 -17.57 -2.59
C ARG A 33 -6.81 -16.26 -3.39
N THR A 34 -7.51 -15.23 -2.93
CA THR A 34 -7.54 -13.90 -3.58
C THR A 34 -6.80 -12.83 -2.77
N VAL A 35 -5.91 -13.25 -1.86
CA VAL A 35 -4.98 -12.33 -1.20
C VAL A 35 -3.85 -11.97 -2.14
N VAL A 36 -3.56 -10.67 -2.25
CA VAL A 36 -2.42 -10.11 -2.97
C VAL A 36 -1.60 -9.31 -1.97
N SER A 37 -0.28 -9.53 -1.94
CA SER A 37 0.64 -8.74 -1.11
C SER A 37 1.58 -7.92 -1.99
N ARG A 38 1.75 -6.64 -1.63
CA ARG A 38 2.58 -5.67 -2.36
C ARG A 38 3.34 -4.79 -1.37
N LYS A 39 4.58 -4.49 -1.70
CA LYS A 39 5.41 -3.48 -1.03
C LYS A 39 5.59 -2.29 -1.96
N LEU A 40 5.50 -1.09 -1.41
CA LEU A 40 5.74 0.16 -2.12
C LEU A 40 7.07 0.77 -1.66
N PRO A 41 8.06 0.91 -2.56
CA PRO A 41 9.33 1.53 -2.23
C PRO A 41 9.16 2.96 -1.71
N ASP A 42 9.92 3.32 -0.68
CA ASP A 42 10.03 4.66 -0.10
C ASP A 42 8.73 5.29 0.41
N VAL A 43 7.66 4.49 0.46
CA VAL A 43 6.36 4.91 0.99
C VAL A 43 6.34 4.72 2.50
N ASN A 44 5.87 5.74 3.22
CA ASN A 44 5.78 5.71 4.68
C ASN A 44 4.45 5.11 5.17
N HIS A 45 4.26 5.12 6.50
CA HIS A 45 3.07 4.57 7.16
C HIS A 45 1.74 5.16 6.66
N LEU A 46 1.74 6.43 6.26
CA LEU A 46 0.55 7.17 5.82
C LEU A 46 0.31 7.04 4.30
N LEU A 47 1.00 6.10 3.64
CA LEU A 47 1.01 5.93 2.19
C LEU A 47 1.44 7.19 1.44
N GLN A 48 2.39 7.93 2.00
CA GLN A 48 2.99 9.10 1.35
C GLN A 48 4.34 8.71 0.74
N GLY A 49 4.67 9.25 -0.43
CA GLY A 49 5.97 9.07 -1.06
C GLY A 49 7.10 9.81 -0.31
N PRO A 50 8.35 9.73 -0.82
CA PRO A 50 9.49 10.44 -0.24
C PRO A 50 9.25 11.95 -0.25
N ALA A 51 9.87 12.69 0.68
CA ALA A 51 9.69 14.14 0.79
C ALA A 51 10.04 14.92 -0.49
N SER A 52 10.93 14.37 -1.33
CA SER A 52 11.29 14.92 -2.64
C SER A 52 10.15 14.86 -3.67
N SER A 53 9.14 14.01 -3.45
CA SER A 53 7.95 13.88 -4.31
C SER A 53 6.75 14.65 -3.78
N TRP A 54 6.88 15.36 -2.65
CA TRP A 54 5.77 16.08 -2.05
C TRP A 54 5.42 17.33 -2.85
N VAL A 55 4.12 17.59 -2.99
CA VAL A 55 3.62 18.74 -3.74
C VAL A 55 3.83 20.04 -2.96
N MET A 56 4.14 21.11 -3.66
CA MET A 56 4.24 22.44 -3.06
C MET A 56 2.85 23.04 -2.89
N VAL A 57 2.48 23.36 -1.65
CA VAL A 57 1.23 24.05 -1.31
C VAL A 57 1.58 25.31 -0.54
N ASN A 58 1.22 26.48 -1.10
CA ASN A 58 1.53 27.79 -0.55
C ASN A 58 3.04 27.98 -0.23
N GLY A 59 3.90 27.49 -1.13
CA GLY A 59 5.36 27.65 -0.99
C GLY A 59 6.04 26.68 -0.03
N ALA A 60 5.36 25.66 0.49
CA ALA A 60 5.96 24.60 1.30
C ALA A 60 5.59 23.20 0.79
N PRO A 61 6.51 22.22 0.83
CA PRO A 61 6.18 20.84 0.48
C PRO A 61 5.20 20.28 1.50
N ARG A 62 4.10 19.71 1.03
CA ARG A 62 3.10 19.06 1.87
C ARG A 62 3.01 17.58 1.50
N PRO A 63 3.03 16.69 2.49
CA PRO A 63 2.81 15.29 2.21
C PRO A 63 1.40 15.09 1.69
N THR A 64 1.29 14.35 0.58
CA THR A 64 0.02 13.85 0.05
C THR A 64 0.11 12.36 -0.10
N PHE A 65 -1.04 11.72 -0.27
CA PHE A 65 -1.08 10.30 -0.59
C PHE A 65 -0.31 10.06 -1.91
N SER A 66 0.51 9.00 -1.94
CA SER A 66 1.34 8.63 -3.08
C SER A 66 0.46 8.33 -4.31
N PRO A 67 0.66 9.03 -5.44
CA PRO A 67 -0.02 8.70 -6.69
C PRO A 67 0.24 7.26 -7.13
N GLU A 68 1.43 6.72 -6.87
CA GLU A 68 1.79 5.34 -7.16
C GLU A 68 0.98 4.36 -6.31
N ALA A 69 0.78 4.66 -5.03
CA ALA A 69 -0.09 3.88 -4.15
C ALA A 69 -1.55 3.92 -4.62
N GLN A 70 -2.05 5.10 -5.03
CA GLN A 70 -3.40 5.25 -5.58
C GLN A 70 -3.58 4.43 -6.85
N GLU A 71 -2.64 4.50 -7.78
CA GLU A 71 -2.71 3.79 -9.04
C GLU A 71 -2.64 2.28 -8.84
N LEU A 72 -1.80 1.79 -7.92
CA LEU A 72 -1.76 0.37 -7.56
C LEU A 72 -3.11 -0.10 -7.00
N ILE A 73 -3.70 0.65 -6.07
CA ILE A 73 -5.01 0.32 -5.50
C ILE A 73 -6.08 0.33 -6.60
N ARG A 74 -6.11 1.37 -7.45
CA ARG A 74 -7.05 1.49 -8.57
C ARG A 74 -6.93 0.31 -9.52
N ALA A 75 -5.72 0.00 -9.98
CA ALA A 75 -5.46 -1.12 -10.88
C ALA A 75 -5.91 -2.44 -10.27
N TRP A 76 -5.56 -2.70 -9.00
CA TRP A 76 -5.98 -3.90 -8.30
C TRP A 76 -7.51 -4.03 -8.19
N VAL A 77 -8.22 -2.95 -7.85
CA VAL A 77 -9.69 -2.95 -7.79
C VAL A 77 -10.29 -3.25 -9.17
N MET A 78 -9.72 -2.69 -10.24
CA MET A 78 -10.20 -2.90 -11.61
C MET A 78 -9.97 -4.31 -12.13
N GLU A 79 -9.01 -5.05 -11.57
CA GLU A 79 -8.75 -6.47 -11.87
C GLU A 79 -9.70 -7.42 -11.12
N LEU A 80 -10.42 -6.94 -10.10
CA LEU A 80 -11.34 -7.78 -9.34
C LEU A 80 -12.51 -8.25 -10.22
N PRO A 81 -13.02 -9.48 -10.02
CA PRO A 81 -14.20 -9.94 -10.72
C PRO A 81 -15.37 -8.98 -10.50
N LYS A 82 -16.07 -8.66 -11.59
CA LYS A 82 -17.33 -7.91 -11.49
C LYS A 82 -18.36 -8.75 -10.72
N PRO A 83 -19.20 -8.11 -9.90
CA PRO A 83 -20.28 -8.80 -9.20
C PRO A 83 -21.26 -9.48 -10.17
#